data_AF-A0A927FRZ5-F1
#
_entry.id   AF-A0A927FRZ5-F1
#
_cell.length_a   1.000
_cell.length_b   1.000
_cell.length_c   1.000
_cell.angle_alpha   90.00
_cell.angle_beta   90.00
_cell.angle_gamma   90.00
#
_symmetry.space_group_name_H-M   'P 1'
#
loop_
_entity.id
_entity.type
_entity.pdbx_description
1 polymer ?
#
loop_
_entity_poly.entity_id
_entity_poly.type
_entity_poly.pdbx_seq_one_letter_code
_entity_poly.pdbx_strand_id
1 'polypeptide(L)'
;MLHDVRGDDFCTVMQSVDAEAFKGKRMRLAGELRTEDAGTGATIWFRVDGAKGTLLFDNLELRRPDGPLVGTQGWNERSVVFDIPEEALSLHYGFFLKGTGKCWSRKFSLNKVDGSVPTSSGKGLVLPRPTNLDFGQGAAN
;
A
#
# COMPACT_ATOMS: atom_id res chain seq x y z
N MET A 1 2.81 30.59 -15.54
CA MET A 1 1.95 30.38 -14.35
C MET A 1 2.59 29.32 -13.49
N LEU A 2 2.49 29.42 -12.17
CA LEU A 2 2.60 28.25 -11.30
C LEU A 2 1.22 27.58 -11.29
N HIS A 3 1.18 26.26 -11.46
CA HIS A 3 -0.05 25.51 -11.24
C HIS A 3 -0.21 25.29 -9.74
N ASP A 4 -1.39 25.59 -9.20
CA ASP A 4 -1.69 25.35 -7.80
C ASP A 4 -1.88 23.84 -7.55
N VAL A 5 -1.38 23.33 -6.42
CA VAL A 5 -1.31 21.88 -6.15
C VAL A 5 -2.60 21.44 -5.47
N ARG A 6 -3.40 20.66 -6.19
CA ARG A 6 -4.73 20.22 -5.73
C ARG A 6 -4.61 19.03 -4.79
N GLY A 7 -5.63 18.80 -3.97
CA GLY A 7 -5.64 17.69 -3.00
C GLY A 7 -5.61 16.28 -3.62
N ASP A 8 -5.92 16.15 -4.91
CA ASP A 8 -5.83 14.92 -5.70
C ASP A 8 -4.54 14.78 -6.51
N ASP A 9 -3.76 15.87 -6.70
CA ASP A 9 -2.43 15.80 -7.32
C ASP A 9 -1.46 15.01 -6.43
N PHE A 10 -0.49 14.31 -7.05
CA PHE A 10 0.51 13.55 -6.32
C PHE A 10 1.86 13.50 -7.06
N CYS A 11 2.92 13.24 -6.31
CA CYS A 11 4.24 12.90 -6.86
C CYS A 11 4.76 11.62 -6.19
N THR A 12 5.52 10.79 -6.92
CA THR A 12 6.07 9.53 -6.39
C THR A 12 7.51 9.33 -6.82
N VAL A 13 8.30 8.75 -5.92
CA VAL A 13 9.59 8.12 -6.24
C VAL A 13 9.38 6.61 -6.18
N MET A 14 9.63 5.94 -7.29
CA MET A 14 9.33 4.53 -7.49
C MET A 14 10.38 3.85 -8.36
N GLN A 15 10.43 2.51 -8.29
CA GLN A 15 11.14 1.67 -9.25
C GLN A 15 10.25 0.53 -9.73
N SER A 16 10.72 -0.22 -10.72
CA SER A 16 10.02 -1.38 -11.26
C SER A 16 11.03 -2.48 -11.55
N VAL A 17 10.71 -3.70 -11.16
CA VAL A 17 11.58 -4.87 -11.30
C VAL A 17 10.80 -6.06 -11.85
N ASP A 18 11.50 -6.96 -12.52
CA ASP A 18 10.97 -8.25 -12.95
C ASP A 18 10.54 -9.10 -11.74
N ALA A 19 9.42 -9.82 -11.87
CA ALA A 19 8.85 -10.61 -10.77
C ALA A 19 9.47 -12.00 -10.56
N GLU A 20 10.27 -12.53 -11.50
CA GLU A 20 10.79 -13.91 -11.49
C GLU A 20 11.52 -14.26 -10.19
N ALA A 21 12.36 -13.34 -9.69
CA ALA A 21 13.09 -13.51 -8.44
C ALA A 21 12.19 -13.47 -7.18
N PHE A 22 10.89 -13.21 -7.32
CA PHE A 22 9.95 -12.94 -6.23
C PHE A 22 8.71 -13.85 -6.21
N LYS A 23 8.38 -14.53 -7.32
CA LYS A 23 7.31 -15.52 -7.42
C LYS A 23 7.33 -16.54 -6.27
N GLY A 24 6.14 -16.91 -5.79
CA GLY A 24 5.95 -17.90 -4.72
C GLY A 24 6.43 -17.48 -3.33
N LYS A 25 6.81 -16.20 -3.13
CA LYS A 25 7.36 -15.70 -1.87
C LYS A 25 6.43 -14.67 -1.24
N ARG A 26 6.33 -14.68 0.09
CA ARG A 26 5.79 -13.56 0.84
C ARG A 26 6.84 -12.45 0.91
N MET A 27 6.51 -11.29 0.37
CA MET A 27 7.40 -10.14 0.26
C MET A 27 6.83 -8.96 1.06
N ARG A 28 7.65 -8.41 1.97
CA ARG A 28 7.37 -7.16 2.68
C ARG A 28 8.10 -6.01 2.00
N LEU A 29 7.32 -5.11 1.39
CA LEU A 29 7.77 -3.75 1.11
C LEU A 29 7.68 -2.94 2.41
N ALA A 30 8.73 -2.21 2.78
CA ALA A 30 8.71 -1.32 3.94
C ALA A 30 9.62 -0.10 3.76
N GLY A 31 9.30 0.98 4.47
CA GLY A 31 10.18 2.16 4.59
C GLY A 31 9.77 3.08 5.72
N GLU A 32 10.73 3.80 6.29
CA GLU A 32 10.47 4.88 7.23
C GLU A 32 10.22 6.17 6.44
N LEU A 33 9.05 6.78 6.63
CA LEU A 33 8.67 8.05 6.03
C LEU A 33 8.66 9.16 7.08
N ARG A 34 9.02 10.38 6.67
CA ARG A 34 8.87 11.63 7.43
C ARG A 34 8.09 12.63 6.57
N THR A 35 7.25 13.46 7.18
CA THR A 35 6.52 14.52 6.48
C THR A 35 6.75 15.89 7.09
N GLU A 36 6.64 16.92 6.26
CA GLU A 36 6.53 18.32 6.66
C GLU A 36 5.36 18.93 5.88
N ASP A 37 4.34 19.37 6.62
CA ASP A 37 3.11 20.00 6.14
C ASP A 37 2.41 19.26 4.97
N ALA A 38 2.41 17.93 5.03
CA ALA A 38 1.77 17.07 4.03
C ALA A 38 0.24 17.22 4.07
N GLY A 39 -0.35 17.71 2.96
CA GLY A 39 -1.76 18.09 2.87
C GLY A 39 -2.73 16.90 2.91
N THR A 40 -2.83 16.15 1.81
CA THR A 40 -3.65 14.92 1.75
C THR A 40 -2.90 13.73 2.37
N GLY A 41 -1.58 13.75 2.31
CA GLY A 41 -0.68 12.90 3.10
C GLY A 41 0.36 12.15 2.25
N ALA A 42 1.28 11.46 2.93
CA ALA A 42 2.32 10.64 2.30
C ALA A 42 2.34 9.21 2.82
N THR A 43 2.62 8.25 1.93
CA THR A 43 2.62 6.81 2.22
C THR A 43 3.41 6.02 1.15
N ILE A 44 3.61 4.73 1.39
CA ILE A 44 4.18 3.80 0.40
C ILE A 44 3.08 3.19 -0.47
N TRP A 45 3.47 2.61 -1.61
CA TRP A 45 2.59 1.81 -2.45
C TRP A 45 3.32 0.60 -3.03
N PHE A 46 2.58 -0.49 -3.25
CA PHE A 46 3.05 -1.71 -3.90
C PHE A 46 1.99 -2.19 -4.90
N ARG A 47 2.42 -2.50 -6.12
CA ARG A 47 1.61 -3.14 -7.17
C ARG A 47 2.35 -4.37 -7.72
N VAL A 48 1.59 -5.41 -8.01
CA VAL A 48 2.06 -6.64 -8.68
C VAL A 48 1.22 -6.81 -9.94
N ASP A 49 1.84 -6.81 -11.11
CA ASP A 49 1.16 -6.91 -12.39
C ASP A 49 1.45 -8.27 -13.05
N GLY A 50 0.44 -8.83 -13.71
CA GLY A 50 0.52 -10.05 -14.50
C GLY A 50 0.00 -9.81 -15.93
N ALA A 51 -0.05 -10.88 -16.73
CA ALA A 51 -0.41 -10.80 -18.16
C ALA A 51 -1.81 -10.22 -18.48
N LYS A 52 -2.68 -10.07 -17.47
CA LYS A 52 -4.04 -9.49 -17.59
C LYS A 52 -4.21 -8.18 -16.82
N GLY A 53 -3.12 -7.55 -16.38
CA GLY A 53 -3.11 -6.34 -15.56
C GLY A 53 -2.81 -6.63 -14.08
N THR A 54 -3.20 -5.69 -13.21
CA THR A 54 -2.94 -5.72 -11.77
C THR A 54 -3.48 -6.98 -11.09
N LEU A 55 -2.61 -7.74 -10.43
CA LEU A 55 -2.95 -8.88 -9.58
C LEU A 55 -3.16 -8.45 -8.12
N LEU A 56 -2.27 -7.60 -7.61
CA LEU A 56 -2.30 -7.06 -6.24
C LEU A 56 -1.95 -5.57 -6.25
N PHE A 57 -2.64 -4.79 -5.42
CA PHE A 57 -2.35 -3.38 -5.19
C PHE A 57 -2.74 -2.95 -3.78
N ASP A 58 -1.89 -2.15 -3.15
CA ASP A 58 -2.18 -1.45 -1.89
C ASP A 58 -1.32 -0.17 -1.85
N ASN A 59 -1.96 0.92 -1.43
CA ASN A 59 -1.35 2.24 -1.21
C ASN A 59 -1.57 2.77 0.22
N LEU A 60 -2.18 1.96 1.09
CA LEU A 60 -2.52 2.25 2.48
C LEU A 60 -3.46 3.46 2.70
N GLU A 61 -3.97 4.15 1.66
CA GLU A 61 -4.78 5.37 1.82
C GLU A 61 -6.03 5.17 2.69
N LEU A 62 -6.64 3.99 2.62
CA LEU A 62 -7.83 3.61 3.40
C LEU A 62 -7.50 2.93 4.74
N ARG A 63 -6.23 2.58 5.00
CA ARG A 63 -5.83 1.87 6.23
C ARG A 63 -5.85 2.81 7.43
N ARG A 64 -6.27 2.32 8.60
CA ARG A 64 -6.18 3.04 9.89
C ARG A 64 -5.76 2.03 10.98
N PRO A 65 -4.92 2.42 11.96
CA PRO A 65 -4.25 3.71 12.09
C PRO A 65 -3.07 3.91 11.12
N ASP A 66 -2.50 2.83 10.56
CA ASP A 66 -1.25 2.85 9.76
C ASP A 66 -1.41 3.41 8.32
N GLY A 67 -2.33 4.34 8.11
CA GLY A 67 -2.56 5.02 6.83
C GLY A 67 -1.57 6.17 6.57
N PRO A 68 -1.88 7.09 5.65
CA PRO A 68 -0.99 8.19 5.27
C PRO A 68 -0.56 9.07 6.44
N LEU A 69 0.69 9.54 6.38
CA LEU A 69 1.19 10.59 7.25
C LEU A 69 0.65 11.94 6.76
N VAL A 70 -0.18 12.57 7.57
CA VAL A 70 -0.78 13.90 7.33
C VAL A 70 -0.12 14.94 8.24
N GLY A 71 0.09 16.15 7.75
CA GLY A 71 0.78 17.23 8.46
C GLY A 71 2.28 16.98 8.63
N THR A 72 2.89 17.68 9.59
CA THR A 72 4.29 17.49 9.98
C THR A 72 4.43 16.34 10.98
N GLN A 73 5.15 15.27 10.61
CA GLN A 73 5.37 14.09 11.45
C GLN A 73 6.82 13.59 11.39
N GLY A 74 7.27 12.96 12.47
CA GLY A 74 8.57 12.30 12.56
C GLY A 74 8.68 11.04 11.69
N TRP A 75 9.81 10.34 11.82
CA TRP A 75 10.04 9.07 11.11
C TRP A 75 9.10 7.98 11.61
N ASN A 76 8.22 7.51 10.73
CA ASN A 76 7.24 6.46 10.97
C ASN A 76 7.41 5.37 9.90
N GLU A 77 7.42 4.10 10.28
CA GLU A 77 7.42 3.01 9.29
C GLU A 77 6.04 2.87 8.64
N ARG A 78 6.04 2.53 7.34
CA ARG A 78 4.89 1.96 6.62
C ARG A 78 5.34 0.71 5.88
N SER A 79 4.45 -0.27 5.77
CA SER A 79 4.75 -1.54 5.08
C SER A 79 3.53 -2.16 4.42
N VAL A 80 3.75 -2.76 3.24
CA VAL A 80 2.79 -3.56 2.49
C VAL A 80 3.38 -4.96 2.33
N VAL A 81 2.61 -5.99 2.65
CA VAL A 81 3.02 -7.41 2.59
C VAL A 81 2.14 -8.17 1.62
N PHE A 82 2.73 -8.80 0.61
CA PHE A 82 2.01 -9.60 -0.39
C PHE A 82 2.61 -11.00 -0.50
N ASP A 83 1.75 -11.99 -0.74
CA ASP A 83 2.15 -13.27 -1.34
C ASP A 83 2.21 -13.07 -2.86
N ILE A 84 3.40 -13.14 -3.46
CA ILE A 84 3.58 -12.85 -4.90
C ILE A 84 3.12 -14.04 -5.74
N PRO A 85 2.11 -13.89 -6.63
CA PRO A 85 1.61 -14.99 -7.46
C PRO A 85 2.66 -15.50 -8.46
N GLU A 86 2.53 -16.75 -8.89
CA GLU A 86 3.42 -17.37 -9.90
C GLU A 86 3.23 -16.72 -11.30
N GLU A 87 2.02 -16.23 -11.58
CA GLU A 87 1.67 -15.51 -12.81
C GLU A 87 2.05 -14.01 -12.80
N ALA A 88 2.75 -13.54 -11.76
CA ALA A 88 3.31 -12.19 -11.73
C ALA A 88 4.40 -12.01 -12.78
N LEU A 89 4.42 -10.85 -13.44
CA LEU A 89 5.43 -10.45 -14.42
C LEU A 89 6.30 -9.32 -13.91
N SER A 90 5.72 -8.34 -13.21
CA SER A 90 6.48 -7.20 -12.70
C SER A 90 5.98 -6.69 -11.34
N LEU A 91 6.92 -6.16 -10.56
CA LEU A 91 6.69 -5.49 -9.29
C LEU A 91 6.93 -3.99 -9.46
N HIS A 92 5.98 -3.16 -9.05
CA HIS A 92 6.07 -1.71 -9.09
C HIS A 92 5.85 -1.17 -7.68
N TYR A 93 6.78 -0.37 -7.15
CA TYR A 93 6.69 0.08 -5.77
C TYR A 93 7.47 1.37 -5.53
N GLY A 94 7.07 2.08 -4.48
CA GLY A 94 7.70 3.34 -4.09
C GLY A 94 6.99 4.01 -2.92
N PHE A 95 7.19 5.31 -2.80
CA PHE A 95 6.43 6.17 -1.90
C PHE A 95 5.93 7.42 -2.65
N PHE A 96 4.86 8.03 -2.14
CA PHE A 96 4.26 9.22 -2.73
C PHE A 96 3.85 10.24 -1.67
N LEU A 97 3.75 11.48 -2.11
CA LEU A 97 3.07 12.58 -1.43
C LEU A 97 1.86 12.96 -2.28
N LYS A 98 0.72 13.19 -1.62
CA LYS A 98 -0.55 13.61 -2.22
C LYS A 98 -0.97 14.96 -1.65
N GLY A 99 -1.36 15.89 -2.52
CA GLY A 99 -1.49 17.30 -2.20
C GLY A 99 -0.14 17.98 -1.92
N THR A 100 -0.20 19.06 -1.15
CA THR A 100 0.95 19.91 -0.78
C THR A 100 1.88 19.27 0.27
N GLY A 101 3.03 19.91 0.51
CA GLY A 101 3.96 19.58 1.59
C GLY A 101 5.28 18.95 1.10
N LYS A 102 5.92 18.19 1.98
CA LYS A 102 7.17 17.44 1.70
C LYS A 102 7.12 16.04 2.31
N CYS A 103 7.76 15.08 1.66
CA CYS A 103 7.99 13.75 2.19
C CYS A 103 9.45 13.33 1.96
N TRP A 104 10.04 12.64 2.95
CA TRP A 104 11.32 11.97 2.85
C TRP A 104 11.16 10.49 3.21
N SER A 105 11.99 9.64 2.63
CA SER A 105 12.01 8.20 2.87
C SER A 105 13.42 7.71 3.23
N ARG A 106 13.53 6.71 4.11
CA ARG A 106 14.78 6.00 4.44
C ARG A 106 14.51 4.55 4.83
N LYS A 107 15.58 3.73 4.85
CA LYS A 107 15.52 2.26 5.08
C LYS A 107 14.52 1.52 4.18
N PHE A 108 14.27 2.08 2.99
CA PHE A 108 13.30 1.53 2.05
C PHE A 108 13.79 0.17 1.52
N SER A 109 12.97 -0.88 1.62
CA SER A 109 13.38 -2.26 1.36
C SER A 109 12.22 -3.15 0.89
N LEU A 110 12.57 -4.20 0.15
CA LEU A 110 11.66 -5.25 -0.31
C LEU A 110 12.26 -6.60 0.07
N ASN A 111 11.85 -7.15 1.22
CA ASN A 111 12.46 -8.33 1.83
C ASN A 111 11.49 -9.53 1.83
N LYS A 112 12.02 -10.75 1.67
CA LYS A 112 11.24 -11.97 1.93
C LYS A 112 10.93 -12.05 3.43
N VAL A 113 9.70 -12.42 3.76
CA VAL A 113 9.26 -12.79 5.12
C VAL A 113 8.63 -14.19 5.11
N ASP A 114 8.38 -14.75 6.29
CA ASP A 114 7.68 -16.02 6.45
C ASP A 114 6.16 -15.85 6.64
N GLY A 115 5.46 -16.98 6.78
CA GLY A 115 4.00 -17.04 6.86
C GLY A 115 3.37 -16.42 8.12
N SER A 116 4.15 -16.11 9.16
CA SER A 116 3.66 -15.45 10.38
C SER A 116 3.34 -13.96 10.19
N VAL A 117 3.99 -13.30 9.23
CA VAL A 117 3.75 -11.89 8.92
C VAL A 117 2.46 -11.77 8.09
N PRO A 118 1.40 -11.08 8.57
CA PRO A 118 0.14 -10.98 7.83
C PRO A 118 0.29 -10.20 6.52
N THR A 119 -0.46 -10.61 5.49
CA THR A 119 -0.56 -9.86 4.23
C THR A 119 -1.38 -8.57 4.43
N SER A 120 -1.06 -7.53 3.65
CA SER A 120 -1.75 -6.23 3.68
C SER A 120 -2.88 -6.14 2.67
N SER A 121 -2.81 -6.93 1.59
CA SER A 121 -3.92 -7.17 0.66
C SER A 121 -5.04 -7.99 1.31
N GLY A 122 -5.74 -7.40 2.28
CA GLY A 122 -7.06 -7.85 2.65
C GLY A 122 -7.97 -7.70 1.43
N LYS A 123 -8.46 -8.82 0.88
CA LYS A 123 -9.58 -8.82 -0.08
C LYS A 123 -10.73 -8.08 0.60
N GLY A 124 -11.01 -6.86 0.14
CA GLY A 124 -11.71 -5.83 0.91
C GLY A 124 -12.97 -6.36 1.60
N LEU A 125 -12.89 -6.51 2.94
CA LEU A 125 -13.81 -7.23 3.83
C LEU A 125 -14.95 -7.98 3.13
N VAL A 126 -14.59 -9.07 2.42
CA VAL A 126 -15.57 -10.07 2.00
C VAL A 126 -16.11 -10.71 3.27
N LEU A 127 -17.30 -10.27 3.69
CA LEU A 127 -17.98 -10.77 4.88
C LEU A 127 -18.07 -12.30 4.77
N PRO A 128 -17.61 -13.07 5.78
CA PRO A 128 -17.46 -14.53 5.67
C PRO A 128 -18.80 -15.26 5.47
N ARG A 129 -19.91 -14.55 5.71
CA ARG A 129 -21.27 -14.87 5.34
C ARG A 129 -22.04 -13.56 5.14
N PRO A 130 -23.22 -13.58 4.49
CA PRO A 130 -24.20 -12.51 4.62
C PRO A 130 -24.42 -12.08 6.08
N THR A 131 -24.06 -10.84 6.39
CA THR A 131 -24.47 -10.09 7.60
C THR A 131 -25.18 -8.78 7.18
N ASN A 132 -25.90 -8.92 6.04
CA ASN A 132 -27.19 -7.55 3.87
C ASN A 132 -27.84 -6.07 3.88
N LEU A 133 -29.16 -5.93 3.86
CA LEU A 133 -29.91 -4.66 3.90
C LEU A 133 -31.26 -4.87 4.60
N ASP A 134 -31.85 -6.06 4.50
CA ASP A 134 -32.83 -6.61 5.47
C ASP A 134 -32.22 -7.73 6.33
N PHE A 135 -31.39 -8.62 5.74
CA PHE A 135 -30.45 -9.52 6.43
C PHE A 135 -31.08 -10.34 7.61
N GLY A 136 -32.35 -10.73 7.50
CA GLY A 136 -33.31 -10.95 8.61
C GLY A 136 -33.06 -12.03 9.68
N GLN A 137 -31.89 -12.67 9.75
CA GLN A 137 -31.41 -13.37 10.94
C GLN A 137 -29.90 -13.59 10.90
N GLY A 138 -29.20 -13.14 11.94
CA GLY A 138 -27.87 -13.67 12.25
C GLY A 138 -28.01 -15.08 12.83
N ALA A 139 -27.06 -15.98 12.53
CA ALA A 139 -26.97 -17.24 13.24
C ALA A 139 -26.86 -16.99 14.76
N ALA A 140 -27.68 -17.70 15.53
CA ALA A 140 -27.54 -17.78 16.98
C ALA A 140 -26.21 -18.46 17.36
N ASN A 141 -25.78 -18.26 18.61
CA ASN A 141 -24.50 -18.73 19.17
C ASN A 141 -24.30 -20.25 19.03
#